data_AF-A0A218ZW24-F1
#
_entry.id   AF-A0A218ZW24-F1
#
_cell.length_a   1.000
_cell.length_b   1.000
_cell.length_c   1.000
_cell.angle_alpha   90.00
_cell.angle_beta   90.00
_cell.angle_gamma   90.00
#
_symmetry.space_group_name_H-M   'P 1'
#
loop_
_entity.id
_entity.type
_entity.pdbx_description
1 polymer ?
#
loop_
_entity_poly.entity_id
_entity_poly.type
_entity_poly.pdbx_seq_one_letter_code
_entity_poly.pdbx_strand_id
1 'polypeptide(L)' 'MNVYEDHVTIMETNHEGTGRERIFNIYIRENGQGHLRLWCEEDESFDCYHVGYALTLAPVQDMFARVRGGK' A
#
# COMPACT_ATOMS: atom_id res chain seq x y z
N MET A 1 3.15 5.87 -9.67
CA MET A 1 3.10 4.72 -8.74
C MET A 1 4.19 3.75 -9.12
N ASN A 2 4.99 3.33 -8.15
CA ASN A 2 6.04 2.32 -8.35
C ASN A 2 5.77 1.15 -7.42
N VAL A 3 5.86 -0.08 -7.93
CA VAL A 3 5.66 -1.31 -7.15
C VAL A 3 7.00 -2.01 -6.98
N TYR A 4 7.34 -2.33 -5.75
CA TYR A 4 8.56 -3.03 -5.34
C TYR A 4 8.19 -4.42 -4.81
N GLU A 5 9.16 -5.18 -4.30
CA GLU A 5 8.91 -6.55 -3.82
C GLU A 5 8.08 -6.58 -2.53
N ASP A 6 8.26 -5.60 -1.66
CA ASP A 6 7.70 -5.54 -0.31
C ASP A 6 6.78 -4.33 -0.07
N HIS A 7 6.73 -3.37 -1.01
CA HIS A 7 5.91 -2.17 -0.88
C HIS A 7 5.53 -1.55 -2.23
N VAL A 8 4.56 -0.62 -2.20
CA VAL A 8 4.19 0.24 -3.31
C VAL A 8 4.29 1.70 -2.88
N THR A 9 4.91 2.54 -3.71
CA THR A 9 4.92 4.00 -3.54
C THR A 9 3.80 4.61 -4.36
N ILE A 10 2.90 5.34 -3.68
CA ILE A 10 1.78 6.05 -4.27
C ILE A 10 2.04 7.55 -4.17
N MET A 11 1.72 8.25 -5.26
CA MET A 11 1.67 9.70 -5.30
C MET A 11 0.20 10.09 -5.37
N GLU A 12 -0.28 10.77 -4.33
CA GLU A 12 -1.62 11.35 -4.29
C GLU A 12 -1.53 12.84 -4.65
N THR A 13 -2.18 13.22 -5.74
CA THR A 13 -2.36 14.62 -6.12
C THR A 13 -3.69 15.09 -5.56
N ASN A 14 -3.65 15.92 -4.52
CA ASN A 14 -4.86 16.43 -3.91
C ASN A 14 -5.54 17.45 -4.86
N HIS A 15 -6.69 17.09 -5.42
CA HIS A 15 -7.42 17.91 -6.40
C HIS A 15 -8.14 19.11 -5.75
N GLU A 16 -8.15 19.21 -4.41
CA GLU A 16 -8.83 20.28 -3.66
C GLU A 16 -8.05 21.61 -3.55
N GLY A 17 -7.03 21.82 -4.41
CA GLY A 17 -6.37 23.13 -4.54
C GLY A 17 -5.38 23.50 -3.42
N THR A 18 -5.07 22.60 -2.50
CA THR A 18 -4.05 22.81 -1.45
C THR A 18 -2.62 22.53 -1.93
N GLY A 19 -2.45 21.95 -3.13
CA GLY A 19 -1.17 21.83 -3.84
C GLY A 19 -0.14 20.90 -3.20
N ARG A 20 -0.49 20.14 -2.16
CA ARG A 20 0.44 19.17 -1.56
C ARG A 20 0.30 17.83 -2.25
N GLU A 21 1.27 17.53 -3.11
CA GLU A 21 1.55 16.16 -3.53
C GLU A 21 2.00 15.38 -2.30
N ARG A 22 1.32 14.28 -2.00
CA ARG A 22 1.73 13.35 -0.96
C ARG A 22 2.34 12.14 -1.61
N ILE A 23 3.56 11.81 -1.21
CA ILE A 23 4.24 10.59 -1.61
C ILE A 23 4.33 9.75 -0.36
N PHE A 24 3.70 8.58 -0.39
CA PHE A 24 3.71 7.64 0.73
C PHE A 24 3.79 6.21 0.20
N ASN A 25 4.21 5.33 1.09
CA ASN A 25 4.40 3.92 0.84
C ASN A 25 3.32 3.08 1.53
N ILE A 26 2.96 1.99 0.88
CA ILE A 26 2.12 0.94 1.44
C ILE A 26 2.94 -0.34 1.41
N TYR A 27 3.23 -0.85 2.60
CA TYR A 27 4.09 -2.00 2.83
C TYR A 27 3.28 -3.27 3.01
N ILE A 28 3.86 -4.41 2.62
CA ILE A 28 3.43 -5.71 3.12
C ILE A 28 4.05 -5.89 4.50
N ARG A 29 3.21 -5.95 5.53
CA ARG A 29 3.62 -6.20 6.92
C ARG A 29 2.78 -7.29 7.55
N GLU A 30 3.39 -8.04 8.46
CA GLU A 30 2.65 -8.91 9.35
C GLU A 30 1.87 -8.08 10.37
N ASN A 31 0.59 -8.39 10.56
CA ASN A 31 -0.18 -7.82 11.66
C ASN A 31 0.11 -8.57 12.96
N GLY A 32 -0.36 -8.07 14.11
CA GLY A 32 -0.19 -8.73 15.41
C GLY A 32 -0.82 -10.12 15.57
N GLN A 33 -1.35 -10.72 14.49
CA GLN A 33 -1.95 -12.05 14.44
C GLN A 33 -1.17 -13.01 13.51
N GLY A 34 -0.02 -12.62 12.97
CA GLY A 34 0.74 -13.47 12.06
C GLY A 34 0.26 -13.44 10.60
N HIS A 35 -0.62 -12.51 10.24
CA HIS A 35 -1.16 -12.38 8.89
C HIS A 35 -0.50 -11.24 8.14
N LEU A 36 0.07 -11.53 6.96
CA LEU A 36 0.51 -10.50 6.03
C LEU A 36 -0.68 -9.66 5.59
N ARG A 37 -0.52 -8.33 5.66
CA ARG A 37 -1.49 -7.31 5.26
C ARG A 37 -0.75 -6.11 4.66
N LEU A 38 -1.49 -5.29 3.92
CA LEU A 38 -1.00 -3.99 3.52
C LEU A 38 -1.09 -3.01 4.69
N TRP A 39 -0.03 -2.22 4.89
CA TRP A 39 0.09 -1.20 5.93
C TRP A 39 0.49 0.12 5.27
N CYS A 40 -0.30 1.17 5.48
CA CYS A 40 -0.03 2.50 4.96
C CYS A 40 0.83 3.28 5.97
N GLU A 41 1.91 3.90 5.50
CA GLU A 41 2.77 4.72 6.36
C GLU A 41 2.18 6.09 6.69
N GLU A 42 1.36 6.65 5.81
CA GLU A 42 0.76 7.99 6.00
C GLU A 42 -0.25 8.00 7.16
N ASP A 43 -1.14 7.00 7.20
CA ASP A 43 -2.13 6.85 8.29
C ASP A 43 -1.64 5.92 9.42
N GLU A 44 -0.43 5.37 9.30
CA GLU A 44 0.12 4.33 10.15
C GLU A 44 -0.82 3.13 10.40
N SER A 45 -1.68 2.81 9.42
CA SER A 45 -2.82 1.89 9.59
C SER A 45 -2.83 0.76 8.56
N PHE A 46 -3.34 -0.40 8.98
CA PHE A 46 -3.70 -1.52 8.09
C PHE A 46 -5.10 -1.36 7.47
N ASP A 47 -5.88 -0.41 7.98
CA ASP A 47 -7.26 -0.17 7.61
C ASP A 47 -7.48 1.33 7.41
N CYS A 48 -7.14 1.80 6.22
CA CYS A 48 -7.40 3.17 5.76
C CYS A 48 -7.76 3.16 4.28
N TYR A 49 -8.24 4.29 3.77
CA TYR A 49 -8.66 4.40 2.38
C TYR A 49 -7.50 4.14 1.40
N HIS A 50 -6.26 4.50 1.75
CA HIS A 50 -5.08 4.22 0.95
C HIS A 50 -4.83 2.72 0.77
N VAL A 51 -4.96 1.93 1.84
CA VAL A 51 -4.87 0.46 1.79
C VAL A 51 -6.00 -0.10 0.93
N GLY A 52 -7.23 0.37 1.14
CA GLY A 52 -8.39 -0.04 0.34
C GLY A 52 -8.19 0.24 -1.15
N TYR A 53 -7.70 1.43 -1.49
CA TYR A 53 -7.35 1.81 -2.85
C TYR A 53 -6.24 0.93 -3.43
N ALA A 54 -5.15 0.71 -2.69
CA ALA A 54 -4.03 -0.11 -3.15
C ALA A 54 -4.46 -1.54 -3.49
N LEU A 55 -5.38 -2.13 -2.71
CA LEU A 55 -5.92 -3.46 -2.98
C LEU A 55 -6.71 -3.54 -4.29
N THR A 56 -7.21 -2.43 -4.84
CA THR A 56 -7.89 -2.42 -6.14
C THR A 56 -6.92 -2.49 -7.32
N LEU A 57 -5.62 -2.25 -7.09
CA LEU A 57 -4.62 -2.15 -8.14
C LEU A 57 -4.04 -3.53 -8.45
N ALA A 58 -4.22 -4.02 -9.67
CA ALA A 58 -3.71 -5.33 -10.11
C ALA A 58 -2.20 -5.52 -9.83
N PRO A 59 -1.31 -4.53 -10.05
CA PRO A 59 0.10 -4.68 -9.70
C PRO A 59 0.38 -4.95 -8.22
N VAL A 60 -0.45 -4.39 -7.32
CA VAL A 60 -0.35 -4.60 -5.87
C VAL A 60 -0.89 -5.98 -5.49
N GLN A 61 -1.96 -6.44 -6.15
CA GLN A 61 -2.47 -7.80 -5.98
C GLN A 61 -1.43 -8.84 -6.41
N ASP A 62 -0.75 -8.62 -7.54
CA ASP A 62 0.32 -9.48 -8.04
C ASP A 62 1.54 -9.50 -7.10
N MET A 63 1.93 -8.35 -6.56
CA MET A 63 2.97 -8.25 -5.54
C MET A 63 2.59 -9.09 -4.31
N PHE A 64 1.37 -8.92 -3.81
CA PHE A 64 0.87 -9.64 -2.64
C PHE A 64 0.79 -11.16 -2.87
N ALA A 65 0.40 -11.58 -4.07
CA ALA A 65 0.36 -12.99 -4.46
C ALA A 65 1.76 -13.62 -4.50
N ARG A 66 2.77 -12.89 -5.02
CA ARG A 66 4.17 -13.36 -5.04
C ARG A 66 4.71 -13.57 -3.63
N VAL A 67 4.48 -12.64 -2.72
CA VAL A 67 4.93 -12.77 -1.32
C VAL A 67 4.23 -13.93 -0.61
N ARG A 68 2.94 -14.19 -0.89
CA ARG A 68 2.23 -15.34 -0.31
C ARG A 68 2.57 -16.68 -0.95
N GLY A 69 2.96 -16.67 -2.23
CA GLY A 69 3.29 -17.87 -3.02
C GLY A 69 4.76 -18.29 -2.95
N GLY A 70 5.64 -17.41 -2.47
CA GLY A 70 7.06 -17.70 -2.23
C GLY A 70 7.25 -18.57 -0.99
N LYS A 71 7.07 -19.88 -1.15
CA LYS A 71 7.62 -20.92 -0.27
C LYS A 71 8.80 -21.60 -0.95
#